data_AF-A0A7J5A3F0-F1
#
_entry.id   AF-A0A7J5A3F0-F1
#
_cell.length_a   1.000
_cell.length_b   1.000
_cell.length_c   1.000
_cell.angle_alpha   90.00
_cell.angle_beta   90.00
_cell.angle_gamma   90.00
#
_symmetry.space_group_name_H-M   'P 1'
#
loop_
_entity.id
_entity.type
_entity.pdbx_description
1 polymer ?
#
loop_
_entity_poly.entity_id
_entity_poly.type
_entity_poly.pdbx_seq_one_letter_code
_entity_poly.pdbx_strand_id
1 'polypeptide(L)'
;MQPETPEEQQARVLTLEAFADTIIPGAKRSADDRAIAGVSTDGGAVECGALALMEDPAGGLSLMLGTLSEALNAHATGYAEANGLALDPAVPPFVALAFDHRTALLSHLLAPDNPEKEMWVGLALFSNMAYDSAAHMNTLDALAAGHPGLLAIRITQPDDDGLWRFPEYSYGRPLSRLHPHTTPTGSPA
;
A
#
# COMPACT_ATOMS: atom_id res chain seq x y z
N MET A 1 -18.34 -9.26 19.85
CA MET A 1 -17.52 -10.02 18.88
C MET A 1 -16.69 -11.02 19.67
N GLN A 2 -16.68 -12.28 19.23
CA GLN A 2 -15.76 -13.27 19.78
C GLN A 2 -14.34 -12.90 19.31
N PRO A 3 -13.30 -13.00 20.15
CA PRO A 3 -11.94 -12.75 19.71
C PRO A 3 -11.55 -13.75 18.63
N GLU A 4 -10.88 -13.28 17.58
CA GLU A 4 -10.34 -14.14 16.51
C GLU A 4 -9.38 -15.16 17.09
N THR A 5 -9.38 -16.36 16.51
CA THR A 5 -8.41 -17.39 16.82
C THR A 5 -7.04 -17.03 16.24
N PRO A 6 -5.93 -17.58 16.79
CA PRO A 6 -4.60 -17.36 16.23
C PRO A 6 -4.46 -17.77 14.76
N GLU A 7 -5.19 -18.81 14.35
CA GLU A 7 -5.19 -19.31 12.96
C GLU A 7 -5.90 -18.33 12.01
N GLU A 8 -7.06 -17.80 12.41
CA GLU A 8 -7.78 -16.77 11.66
C GLU A 8 -6.95 -15.48 11.53
N GLN A 9 -6.29 -15.07 12.61
CA GLN A 9 -5.40 -13.92 12.60
C GLN A 9 -4.23 -14.15 11.64
N GLN A 10 -3.57 -15.31 11.68
CA GLN A 10 -2.47 -15.63 10.77
C GLN A 10 -2.92 -15.66 9.31
N ALA A 11 -4.09 -16.24 9.03
CA ALA A 11 -4.67 -16.27 7.69
C ALA A 11 -4.96 -14.85 7.17
N ARG A 12 -5.48 -13.97 8.03
CA ARG A 12 -5.71 -12.56 7.72
C ARG A 12 -4.41 -11.84 7.37
N VAL A 13 -3.38 -11.98 8.21
CA VAL A 13 -2.07 -11.37 7.98
C VAL A 13 -1.51 -11.78 6.62
N LEU A 14 -1.43 -13.08 6.34
CA LEU A 14 -0.89 -13.58 5.07
C LEU A 14 -1.69 -13.07 3.86
N THR A 15 -3.02 -13.02 3.99
CA THR A 15 -3.91 -12.55 2.93
C THR A 15 -3.70 -11.06 2.63
N LEU A 16 -3.64 -10.22 3.68
CA LEU A 16 -3.45 -8.78 3.54
C LEU A 16 -2.04 -8.41 3.06
N GLU A 17 -1.01 -9.13 3.52
CA GLU A 17 0.35 -8.96 3.00
C GLU A 17 0.43 -9.35 1.52
N ALA A 18 -0.17 -10.47 1.12
CA ALA A 18 -0.24 -10.87 -0.28
C ALA A 18 -0.99 -9.86 -1.14
N PHE A 19 -2.06 -9.25 -0.61
CA PHE A 19 -2.77 -8.18 -1.30
C PHE A 19 -1.86 -6.96 -1.49
N ALA A 20 -1.23 -6.48 -0.42
CA ALA A 20 -0.35 -5.32 -0.46
C ALA A 20 0.84 -5.52 -1.42
N ASP A 21 1.47 -6.70 -1.40
CA ASP A 21 2.53 -7.07 -2.35
C ASP A 21 2.01 -7.15 -3.79
N THR A 22 0.75 -7.50 -4.02
CA THR A 22 0.17 -7.47 -5.36
C THR A 22 -0.02 -6.03 -5.87
N ILE A 23 -0.29 -5.06 -4.98
CA ILE A 23 -0.45 -3.64 -5.35
C ILE A 23 0.92 -2.98 -5.58
N ILE A 24 1.86 -3.11 -4.65
CA ILE A 24 3.24 -2.63 -4.78
C ILE A 24 4.20 -3.77 -4.42
N PRO A 25 4.73 -4.49 -5.41
CA PRO A 25 5.53 -5.68 -5.18
C PRO A 25 6.87 -5.40 -4.53
N GLY A 26 7.28 -6.31 -3.65
CA GLY A 26 8.54 -6.25 -2.92
C GLY A 26 9.39 -7.51 -3.02
N ALA A 27 10.58 -7.41 -2.46
CA ALA A 27 11.48 -8.53 -2.23
C ALA A 27 10.93 -9.49 -1.16
N LYS A 28 11.11 -10.79 -1.39
CA LYS A 28 10.76 -11.83 -0.41
C LYS A 28 11.56 -11.66 0.89
N ARG A 29 10.90 -11.88 2.03
CA ARG A 29 11.57 -11.98 3.35
C ARG A 29 12.42 -13.24 3.48
N SER A 30 12.01 -14.32 2.83
CA SER A 30 12.71 -15.61 2.77
C SER A 30 12.29 -16.40 1.53
N ALA A 31 13.03 -17.47 1.21
CA ALA A 31 12.70 -18.34 0.07
C ALA A 31 11.30 -18.98 0.18
N ASP A 32 10.84 -19.21 1.41
CA ASP A 32 9.56 -19.88 1.71
C ASP A 32 8.39 -18.90 1.91
N ASP A 33 8.63 -17.59 1.80
CA ASP A 33 7.57 -16.59 1.95
C ASP A 33 6.50 -16.78 0.88
N ARG A 34 5.27 -17.07 1.30
CA ARG A 34 4.12 -17.28 0.41
C ARG A 34 3.31 -16.00 0.19
N ALA A 35 3.36 -15.07 1.14
CA ALA A 35 2.61 -13.82 1.02
C ALA A 35 3.27 -12.91 -0.01
N ILE A 36 4.59 -12.71 0.10
CA ILE A 36 5.36 -11.88 -0.84
C ILE A 36 5.80 -12.73 -2.03
N ALA A 37 5.40 -12.35 -3.24
CA ALA A 37 5.72 -13.08 -4.46
C ALA A 37 7.18 -12.94 -4.86
N GLY A 38 7.84 -11.83 -4.54
CA GLY A 38 9.26 -11.61 -4.87
C GLY A 38 9.49 -11.26 -6.35
N VAL A 39 8.51 -10.65 -7.02
CA VAL A 39 8.66 -10.21 -8.42
C VAL A 39 9.50 -8.94 -8.55
N SER A 40 9.71 -8.22 -7.45
CA SER A 40 10.64 -7.09 -7.33
C SER A 40 11.83 -7.46 -6.44
N THR A 41 12.99 -6.84 -6.70
CA THR A 41 14.17 -6.92 -5.82
C THR A 41 14.25 -5.77 -4.81
N ASP A 42 13.42 -4.74 -4.99
CA ASP A 42 13.34 -3.59 -4.10
C ASP A 42 12.27 -3.80 -3.01
N GLY A 43 12.27 -2.97 -1.97
CA GLY A 43 11.24 -3.02 -0.94
C GLY A 43 9.87 -2.59 -1.48
N GLY A 44 8.84 -3.36 -1.16
CA GLY A 44 7.45 -3.14 -1.58
C GLY A 44 6.56 -2.61 -0.46
N ALA A 45 5.24 -2.62 -0.67
CA ALA A 45 4.27 -2.14 0.33
C ALA A 45 4.36 -2.89 1.67
N VAL A 46 4.61 -4.20 1.64
CA VAL A 46 4.73 -5.02 2.86
C VAL A 46 5.91 -4.57 3.72
N GLU A 47 7.09 -4.39 3.11
CA GLU A 47 8.28 -3.91 3.81
C GLU A 47 8.12 -2.46 4.30
N CYS A 48 7.37 -1.64 3.55
CA CYS A 48 7.00 -0.28 3.93
C CYS A 48 5.90 -0.20 5.02
N GLY A 49 5.53 -1.33 5.65
CA GLY A 49 4.62 -1.32 6.80
C GLY A 49 3.14 -1.22 6.44
N ALA A 50 2.71 -1.71 5.27
CA ALA A 50 1.30 -1.68 4.86
C ALA A 50 0.35 -2.27 5.90
N LEU A 51 0.70 -3.43 6.48
CA LEU A 51 -0.15 -4.05 7.50
C LEU A 51 -0.25 -3.18 8.77
N ALA A 52 0.87 -2.60 9.22
CA ALA A 52 0.88 -1.72 10.38
C ALA A 52 -0.02 -0.49 10.17
N LEU A 53 0.02 0.11 8.99
CA LEU A 53 -0.86 1.23 8.63
C LEU A 53 -2.33 0.80 8.53
N MET A 54 -2.63 -0.37 7.98
CA MET A 54 -4.00 -0.91 7.90
C MET A 54 -4.60 -1.20 9.28
N GLU A 55 -3.76 -1.67 10.22
CA GLU A 55 -4.16 -1.99 11.59
C GLU A 55 -4.28 -0.75 12.50
N ASP A 56 -3.73 0.40 12.09
CA ASP A 56 -3.84 1.65 12.86
C ASP A 56 -5.32 2.07 13.02
N PRO A 57 -5.83 2.14 14.27
CA PRO A 57 -7.20 2.58 14.52
C PRO A 57 -7.53 3.97 13.97
N ALA A 58 -6.55 4.87 13.87
CA ALA A 58 -6.74 6.22 13.35
C ALA A 58 -7.08 6.22 11.85
N GLY A 59 -6.68 5.19 11.11
CA GLY A 59 -7.00 5.02 9.69
C GLY A 59 -8.44 4.54 9.44
N GLY A 60 -9.13 4.01 10.45
CA GLY A 60 -10.53 3.57 10.36
C GLY A 60 -10.78 2.26 9.59
N LEU A 61 -9.75 1.64 9.01
CA LEU A 61 -9.85 0.40 8.24
C LEU A 61 -9.76 -0.87 9.12
N SER A 62 -9.11 -0.78 10.28
CA SER A 62 -8.75 -1.92 11.13
C SER A 62 -9.92 -2.84 11.50
N LEU A 63 -11.10 -2.27 11.75
CA LEU A 63 -12.32 -3.03 12.10
C LEU A 63 -12.87 -3.87 10.95
N MET A 64 -12.52 -3.55 9.70
CA MET A 64 -13.01 -4.24 8.50
C MET A 64 -12.03 -5.28 7.96
N LEU A 65 -10.80 -5.35 8.48
CA LEU A 65 -9.72 -6.17 7.91
C LEU A 65 -10.04 -7.67 7.89
N GLY A 66 -10.74 -8.18 8.92
CA GLY A 66 -11.20 -9.57 8.95
C GLY A 66 -12.14 -9.86 7.77
N THR A 67 -13.20 -9.06 7.64
CA THR A 67 -14.19 -9.19 6.56
C THR A 67 -13.57 -9.00 5.17
N LEU A 68 -12.62 -8.07 5.02
CA LEU A 68 -11.90 -7.86 3.76
C LEU A 68 -11.06 -9.08 3.36
N SER A 69 -10.35 -9.66 4.33
CA SER A 69 -9.56 -10.87 4.12
C SER A 69 -10.42 -12.07 3.76
N GLU A 70 -11.55 -12.26 4.44
CA GLU A 70 -12.52 -13.31 4.13
C GLU A 70 -13.08 -13.15 2.71
N ALA A 71 -13.53 -11.94 2.37
CA ALA A 71 -14.06 -11.64 1.04
C ALA A 71 -13.02 -11.86 -0.06
N LEU A 72 -11.76 -11.45 0.17
CA LEU A 72 -10.68 -11.65 -0.80
C LEU A 72 -10.38 -13.13 -1.03
N ASN A 73 -10.38 -13.95 0.02
CA ASN A 73 -10.20 -15.40 -0.10
C ASN A 73 -11.39 -16.09 -0.78
N ALA A 74 -12.61 -15.58 -0.58
CA ALA A 74 -13.79 -16.06 -1.31
C ALA A 74 -13.67 -15.75 -2.82
N HIS A 75 -13.28 -14.53 -3.19
CA HIS A 75 -13.02 -14.13 -4.58
C HIS A 75 -11.90 -14.97 -5.21
N ALA A 76 -10.83 -15.26 -4.46
CA ALA A 76 -9.74 -16.11 -4.92
C ALA A 76 -10.18 -17.55 -5.20
N THR A 77 -11.02 -18.11 -4.33
CA THR A 77 -11.62 -19.45 -4.53
C THR A 77 -12.45 -19.48 -5.81
N GLY A 78 -13.37 -18.51 -6.00
CA GLY A 78 -14.19 -18.43 -7.20
C GLY A 78 -13.37 -18.21 -8.48
N TYR A 79 -12.33 -17.38 -8.41
CA TYR A 79 -11.38 -17.19 -9.51
C TYR A 79 -10.65 -18.49 -9.87
N ALA A 80 -10.19 -19.24 -8.87
CA ALA A 80 -9.49 -20.50 -9.09
C ALA A 80 -10.40 -21.54 -9.75
N GLU A 81 -11.65 -21.67 -9.27
CA GLU A 81 -12.64 -22.57 -9.87
C GLU A 81 -12.93 -22.21 -11.33
N ALA A 82 -13.15 -20.93 -11.62
CA ALA A 82 -13.43 -20.45 -12.98
C ALA A 82 -12.27 -20.68 -13.96
N ASN A 83 -11.03 -20.73 -13.46
CA ASN A 83 -9.82 -20.91 -14.24
C ASN A 83 -9.22 -22.33 -14.14
N GLY A 84 -9.88 -23.25 -13.43
CA GLY A 84 -9.41 -24.63 -13.27
C GLY A 84 -8.09 -24.75 -12.48
N LEU A 85 -7.83 -23.83 -11.55
CA LEU A 85 -6.62 -23.79 -10.74
C LEU A 85 -6.80 -24.62 -9.46
N ALA A 86 -5.82 -25.46 -9.15
CA ALA A 86 -5.75 -26.16 -7.86
C ALA A 86 -5.06 -25.26 -6.82
N LEU A 87 -5.76 -24.95 -5.73
CA LEU A 87 -5.21 -24.18 -4.62
C LEU A 87 -4.56 -25.10 -3.58
N ASP A 88 -3.42 -24.67 -3.04
CA ASP A 88 -2.77 -25.32 -1.90
C ASP A 88 -3.59 -25.06 -0.62
N PRO A 89 -4.16 -26.09 0.02
CA PRO A 89 -5.00 -25.93 1.20
C PRO A 89 -4.21 -25.53 2.46
N ALA A 90 -2.87 -25.56 2.43
CA ALA A 90 -2.04 -25.18 3.57
C ALA A 90 -1.95 -23.66 3.79
N VAL A 91 -2.40 -22.85 2.83
CA VAL A 91 -2.38 -21.38 2.90
C VAL A 91 -3.73 -20.80 2.48
N PRO A 92 -4.04 -19.54 2.84
CA PRO A 92 -5.28 -18.90 2.41
C PRO A 92 -5.43 -18.89 0.88
N PRO A 93 -6.65 -19.04 0.32
CA PRO A 93 -6.90 -19.11 -1.11
C PRO A 93 -6.22 -18.04 -1.96
N PHE A 94 -6.24 -16.76 -1.52
CA PHE A 94 -5.59 -15.68 -2.27
C PHE A 94 -4.06 -15.82 -2.27
N VAL A 95 -3.49 -16.30 -1.17
CA VAL A 95 -2.05 -16.56 -1.03
C VAL A 95 -1.63 -17.77 -1.88
N ALA A 96 -2.51 -18.75 -2.08
CA ALA A 96 -2.24 -19.91 -2.93
C ALA A 96 -2.10 -19.54 -4.42
N LEU A 97 -2.70 -18.44 -4.88
CA LEU A 97 -2.58 -17.95 -6.26
C LEU A 97 -1.14 -17.50 -6.56
N ALA A 98 -0.65 -17.81 -7.76
CA ALA A 98 0.57 -17.22 -8.30
C ALA A 98 0.37 -15.72 -8.57
N PHE A 99 1.46 -14.95 -8.62
CA PHE A 99 1.41 -13.49 -8.74
C PHE A 99 0.55 -13.01 -9.91
N ASP A 100 0.74 -13.57 -11.12
CA ASP A 100 -0.04 -13.19 -12.30
C ASP A 100 -1.56 -13.38 -12.11
N HIS A 101 -1.96 -14.43 -11.38
CA HIS A 101 -3.36 -14.68 -11.05
C HIS A 101 -3.89 -13.72 -9.98
N ARG A 102 -3.06 -13.36 -8.99
CA ARG A 102 -3.40 -12.30 -8.02
C ARG A 102 -3.62 -10.98 -8.75
N THR A 103 -2.70 -10.59 -9.64
CA THR A 103 -2.81 -9.36 -10.43
C THR A 103 -4.04 -9.36 -11.33
N ALA A 104 -4.35 -10.48 -12.00
CA ALA A 104 -5.54 -10.59 -12.84
C ALA A 104 -6.84 -10.45 -12.01
N LEU A 105 -6.90 -11.10 -10.84
CA LEU A 105 -8.03 -10.97 -9.93
C LEU A 105 -8.18 -9.55 -9.41
N LEU A 106 -7.11 -8.94 -8.91
CA LEU A 106 -7.16 -7.56 -8.40
C LEU A 106 -7.49 -6.55 -9.50
N SER A 107 -7.04 -6.77 -10.74
CA SER A 107 -7.42 -5.94 -11.88
C SER A 107 -8.94 -5.93 -12.11
N HIS A 108 -9.61 -7.06 -11.85
CA HIS A 108 -11.07 -7.15 -11.92
C HIS A 108 -11.75 -6.49 -10.71
N LEU A 109 -11.24 -6.71 -9.49
CA LEU A 109 -11.81 -6.15 -8.26
C LEU A 109 -11.67 -4.62 -8.18
N LEU A 110 -10.59 -4.07 -8.74
CA LEU A 110 -10.31 -2.64 -8.79
C LEU A 110 -10.91 -1.95 -10.03
N ALA A 111 -11.56 -2.69 -10.91
CA ALA A 111 -12.10 -2.14 -12.15
C ALA A 111 -13.20 -1.09 -11.86
N PRO A 112 -13.29 0.01 -12.64
CA PRO A 112 -14.26 1.09 -12.39
C PRO A 112 -15.73 0.65 -12.41
N ASP A 113 -16.05 -0.45 -13.08
CA ASP A 113 -17.37 -1.05 -13.21
C ASP A 113 -17.66 -2.13 -12.15
N ASN A 114 -16.67 -2.52 -11.34
CA ASN A 114 -16.88 -3.46 -10.25
C ASN A 114 -17.72 -2.83 -9.13
N PRO A 115 -18.83 -3.47 -8.68
CA PRO A 115 -19.69 -2.92 -7.64
C PRO A 115 -19.01 -2.82 -6.26
N GLU A 116 -17.99 -3.64 -6.01
CA GLU A 116 -17.21 -3.67 -4.76
C GLU A 116 -15.97 -2.76 -4.82
N LYS A 117 -15.72 -2.04 -5.92
CA LYS A 117 -14.47 -1.30 -6.16
C LYS A 117 -14.09 -0.34 -5.05
N GLU A 118 -15.05 0.32 -4.40
CA GLU A 118 -14.77 1.34 -3.38
C GLU A 118 -14.01 0.73 -2.20
N MET A 119 -14.39 -0.49 -1.84
CA MET A 119 -13.76 -1.27 -0.79
C MET A 119 -12.34 -1.69 -1.16
N TRP A 120 -12.15 -2.23 -2.36
CA TRP A 120 -10.84 -2.71 -2.84
C TRP A 120 -9.87 -1.57 -3.12
N VAL A 121 -10.34 -0.47 -3.70
CA VAL A 121 -9.56 0.75 -3.93
C VAL A 121 -9.16 1.36 -2.59
N GLY A 122 -10.05 1.36 -1.59
CA GLY A 122 -9.72 1.75 -0.21
C GLY A 122 -8.56 0.94 0.35
N LEU A 123 -8.59 -0.39 0.25
CA LEU A 123 -7.50 -1.25 0.74
C LEU A 123 -6.19 -1.04 -0.06
N ALA A 124 -6.28 -0.86 -1.39
CA ALA A 124 -5.13 -0.57 -2.23
C ALA A 124 -4.51 0.80 -1.91
N LEU A 125 -5.32 1.79 -1.53
CA LEU A 125 -4.84 3.11 -1.10
C LEU A 125 -3.91 2.99 0.12
N PHE A 126 -4.25 2.17 1.11
CA PHE A 126 -3.38 1.95 2.27
C PHE A 126 -2.03 1.31 1.90
N SER A 127 -2.03 0.43 0.88
CA SER A 127 -0.78 -0.14 0.35
C SER A 127 0.10 0.94 -0.30
N ASN A 128 -0.51 1.87 -1.04
CA ASN A 128 0.19 3.01 -1.62
C ASN A 128 0.69 3.98 -0.55
N MET A 129 -0.16 4.35 0.41
CA MET A 129 0.18 5.27 1.50
C MET A 129 1.33 4.75 2.38
N ALA A 130 1.39 3.43 2.60
CA ALA A 130 2.53 2.84 3.29
C ALA A 130 3.83 3.09 2.52
N TYR A 131 3.81 2.91 1.20
CA TYR A 131 4.98 3.08 0.34
C TYR A 131 5.38 4.56 0.14
N ASP A 132 4.45 5.41 -0.29
CA ASP A 132 4.75 6.75 -0.82
C ASP A 132 4.79 7.87 0.24
N SER A 133 4.20 7.63 1.41
CA SER A 133 4.06 8.65 2.44
C SER A 133 4.42 8.15 3.84
N ALA A 134 4.51 6.82 4.02
CA ALA A 134 4.74 6.19 5.32
C ALA A 134 3.78 6.75 6.39
N ALA A 135 2.48 6.86 6.06
CA ALA A 135 1.52 7.66 6.83
C ALA A 135 1.33 7.26 8.31
N HIS A 136 1.84 6.10 8.72
CA HIS A 136 1.83 5.59 10.10
C HIS A 136 3.11 5.93 10.88
N MET A 137 4.06 6.65 10.27
CA MET A 137 5.38 6.95 10.83
C MET A 137 5.64 8.45 10.84
N ASN A 138 6.47 8.90 11.78
CA ASN A 138 7.09 10.21 11.65
C ASN A 138 8.05 10.18 10.44
N THR A 139 7.93 11.15 9.54
CA THR A 139 8.74 11.18 8.31
C THR A 139 10.25 11.17 8.57
N LEU A 140 10.73 11.82 9.64
CA LEU A 140 12.15 11.81 10.01
C LEU A 140 12.60 10.41 10.43
N ASP A 141 11.80 9.73 11.25
CA ASP A 141 12.11 8.38 11.73
C ASP A 141 12.08 7.38 10.57
N ALA A 142 11.10 7.50 9.66
CA ALA A 142 11.02 6.68 8.45
C ALA A 142 12.27 6.85 7.57
N LEU A 143 12.73 8.09 7.36
CA LEU A 143 13.94 8.36 6.59
C LEU A 143 15.20 7.84 7.28
N ALA A 144 15.32 8.06 8.60
CA ALA A 144 16.45 7.55 9.38
C ALA A 144 16.52 6.02 9.38
N ALA A 145 15.37 5.34 9.36
CA ALA A 145 15.26 3.89 9.24
C ALA A 145 15.50 3.37 7.80
N GLY A 146 15.65 4.25 6.81
CA GLY A 146 15.85 3.87 5.41
C GLY A 146 14.59 3.36 4.73
N HIS A 147 13.42 3.94 5.02
CA HIS A 147 12.13 3.51 4.50
C HIS A 147 12.14 3.36 2.95
N PRO A 148 11.94 2.14 2.40
CA PRO A 148 12.21 1.86 0.98
C PRO A 148 11.45 2.77 0.01
N GLY A 149 10.14 2.95 0.21
CA GLY A 149 9.33 3.74 -0.70
C GLY A 149 9.63 5.24 -0.67
N LEU A 150 9.98 5.80 0.50
CA LEU A 150 10.33 7.22 0.62
C LEU A 150 11.68 7.52 -0.04
N LEU A 151 12.63 6.59 0.06
CA LEU A 151 13.91 6.67 -0.64
C LEU A 151 13.73 6.51 -2.15
N ALA A 152 12.86 5.60 -2.60
CA ALA A 152 12.57 5.39 -4.01
C ALA A 152 11.99 6.65 -4.69
N ILE A 153 11.05 7.35 -4.03
CA ILE A 153 10.51 8.62 -4.54
C ILE A 153 11.45 9.82 -4.35
N ARG A 154 12.59 9.61 -3.66
CA ARG A 154 13.60 10.63 -3.36
C ARG A 154 13.01 11.82 -2.61
N ILE A 155 12.24 11.54 -1.56
CA ILE A 155 11.81 12.59 -0.65
C ILE A 155 13.05 13.35 -0.16
N THR A 156 12.95 14.67 -0.12
CA THR A 156 14.05 15.54 0.31
C THR A 156 14.43 15.19 1.76
N GLN A 157 15.71 15.29 2.11
CA GLN A 157 16.15 15.16 3.49
C GLN A 157 16.08 16.52 4.17
N PRO A 158 15.81 16.59 5.48
CA PRO A 158 16.05 17.83 6.22
C PRO A 158 17.54 18.22 6.12
N ASP A 159 17.83 19.52 6.28
CA ASP A 159 19.20 19.99 6.45
C ASP A 159 19.80 19.45 7.78
N ASP A 160 21.10 19.64 7.99
CA ASP A 160 21.83 19.19 9.20
C ASP A 160 21.22 19.68 10.52
N ASP A 161 20.44 20.78 10.49
CA ASP A 161 19.73 21.33 11.64
C ASP A 161 18.30 20.77 11.83
N GLY A 162 17.91 19.78 11.03
CA GLY A 162 16.61 19.13 11.08
C GLY A 162 15.47 19.89 10.39
N LEU A 163 15.76 21.04 9.78
CA LEU A 163 14.76 21.86 9.12
C LEU A 163 14.61 21.50 7.64
N TRP A 164 13.37 21.45 7.19
CA TRP A 164 13.01 21.18 5.81
C TRP A 164 13.06 22.46 5.00
N ARG A 165 14.08 22.58 4.13
CA ARG A 165 14.24 23.75 3.28
C ARG A 165 14.28 23.34 1.81
N PHE A 166 13.62 24.15 1.00
CA PHE A 166 13.54 23.99 -0.44
C PHE A 166 14.03 25.27 -1.09
N PRO A 167 15.37 25.49 -1.16
CA PRO A 167 15.92 26.73 -1.71
C PRO A 167 15.59 26.90 -3.20
N GLU A 168 15.38 25.80 -3.91
CA GLU A 168 14.86 25.75 -5.27
C GLU A 168 13.34 25.56 -5.23
N TYR A 169 12.62 26.67 -5.05
CA TYR A 169 11.14 26.69 -5.03
C TYR A 169 10.63 27.43 -6.28
N SER A 170 10.37 26.71 -7.36
CA SER A 170 9.59 27.17 -8.53
C SER A 170 9.78 26.17 -9.66
N TYR A 171 8.84 26.14 -10.60
CA TYR A 171 9.00 25.43 -11.88
C TYR A 171 10.07 26.07 -12.81
N GLY A 172 10.93 26.97 -12.30
CA GLY A 172 11.92 27.72 -13.07
C GLY A 172 11.31 28.66 -14.11
N ARG A 173 9.99 28.91 -14.07
CA ARG A 173 9.25 29.70 -15.05
C ARG A 173 8.07 30.44 -14.44
N PRO A 174 7.67 31.60 -14.98
CA PRO A 174 6.43 32.27 -14.59
C PRO A 174 5.21 31.39 -14.93
N LEU A 175 4.40 31.03 -13.93
CA LEU A 175 3.15 30.28 -14.15
C LEU A 175 1.97 31.16 -14.53
N SER A 176 2.05 32.45 -14.20
CA SER A 176 1.02 33.44 -14.49
C SER A 176 1.65 34.82 -14.69
N ARG A 177 0.92 35.72 -15.34
CA ARG A 177 1.28 37.14 -15.39
C ARG A 177 0.98 37.75 -14.03
N LEU A 178 1.91 38.55 -13.49
CA LEU A 178 1.68 39.30 -12.26
C LEU A 178 0.49 40.24 -12.45
N HIS A 179 -0.44 40.27 -11.50
CA HIS A 179 -1.55 41.21 -11.54
C HIS A 179 -1.02 42.63 -11.26
N PRO A 180 -1.53 43.70 -11.90
CA PRO A 180 -1.06 45.07 -11.67
C PRO A 180 -1.17 45.54 -10.21
N HIS A 181 -2.04 44.89 -9.44
CA HIS A 181 -2.28 45.17 -8.02
C HIS A 181 -1.66 44.11 -7.09
N THR A 182 -0.55 43.47 -7.49
CA THR A 182 0.23 42.60 -6.58
C THR A 182 1.29 43.42 -5.86
N THR A 183 1.37 43.31 -4.53
CA THR A 183 2.40 43.97 -3.71
C THR A 183 3.79 43.40 -3.98
N PRO A 184 4.88 44.10 -3.57
CA PRO A 184 6.25 43.58 -3.68
C PRO A 184 6.49 42.25 -2.94
N THR A 185 5.64 41.90 -1.97
CA THR A 185 5.69 40.64 -1.22
C THR A 185 4.83 39.54 -1.86
N GLY A 186 4.16 39.80 -2.98
CA GLY A 186 3.33 38.83 -3.69
C GLY A 186 1.87 38.75 -3.23
N SER A 187 1.39 39.67 -2.40
CA SER A 187 -0.01 39.69 -1.92
C SER A 187 -0.92 40.51 -2.84
N PRO A 188 -2.22 40.20 -2.93
CA PRO A 188 -3.20 41.13 -3.52
C PRO A 188 -3.21 42.44 -2.71
N ALA A 189 -3.12 43.59 -3.38
CA ALA A 189 -3.23 44.92 -2.80
C ALA A 189 -4.69 45.37 -2.66
#